data_AF-A0AAW8G181-F1
#
_entry.id   AF-A0AAW8G181-F1
#
_cell.length_a   1.000
_cell.length_b   1.000
_cell.length_c   1.000
_cell.angle_alpha   90.00
_cell.angle_beta   90.00
_cell.angle_gamma   90.00
#
_symmetry.space_group_name_H-M   'P 1'
#
loop_
_entity.id
_entity.type
_entity.pdbx_description
1 polymer ?
#
loop_
_entity_poly.entity_id
_entity_poly.type
_entity_poly.pdbx_seq_one_letter_code
_entity_poly.pdbx_strand_id
1 'polypeptide(L)'
;MIETIKEYASKRIDLLKIEATEKSSLSAGLITYFILILVSFTFFIVLFNFGLAYLIGRALNNTSYGFLIVAGFYFLIMALVVLFKKKIVNFVADQVIKFLNQ
;
A
#
# COMPACT_ATOMS: atom_id res chain seq x y z
N MET A 1 -24.87 8.52 49.32
CA MET A 1 -24.81 7.20 48.65
C MET A 1 -25.08 7.28 47.15
N ILE A 2 -26.03 8.07 46.66
CA ILE A 2 -26.30 8.25 45.21
C ILE A 2 -25.20 9.09 44.53
N GLU A 3 -24.59 10.02 45.26
CA GLU A 3 -23.58 10.95 44.76
C GLU A 3 -22.25 10.27 44.37
N THR A 4 -21.80 9.31 45.17
CA THR A 4 -20.62 8.48 44.87
C THR A 4 -20.83 7.59 43.65
N ILE A 5 -22.03 7.02 43.46
CA ILE A 5 -22.32 6.21 42.27
C ILE A 5 -22.25 7.06 40.99
N LYS A 6 -22.73 8.30 41.05
CA LYS A 6 -22.67 9.26 39.93
C LYS A 6 -21.24 9.67 39.60
N GLU A 7 -20.41 9.86 40.61
CA GLU A 7 -18.99 10.26 40.47
C GLU A 7 -18.10 9.12 39.95
N TYR A 8 -18.41 7.87 40.30
CA TYR A 8 -17.76 6.68 39.72
C TYR A 8 -18.24 6.41 38.28
N ALA A 9 -19.51 6.65 37.98
CA ALA A 9 -20.05 6.55 36.63
C ALA A 9 -19.46 7.62 35.70
N SER A 10 -19.33 8.87 36.16
CA SER A 10 -18.68 9.94 35.40
C SER A 10 -17.20 9.66 35.17
N LYS A 11 -16.45 9.20 36.18
CA LYS A 11 -15.05 8.80 36.01
C LYS A 11 -14.85 7.66 35.00
N ARG A 12 -15.75 6.67 34.96
CA ARG A 12 -15.70 5.60 33.94
C ARG A 12 -16.05 6.10 32.55
N ILE A 13 -16.99 7.04 32.43
CA ILE A 13 -17.33 7.70 31.16
C ILE A 13 -16.15 8.55 30.66
N ASP A 14 -15.46 9.28 31.54
CA ASP A 14 -14.26 10.05 31.19
C ASP A 14 -13.09 9.14 30.80
N LEU A 15 -12.88 8.03 31.52
CA LEU A 15 -11.89 7.02 31.15
C LEU A 15 -12.19 6.39 29.79
N LEU A 16 -13.45 6.06 29.50
CA LEU A 16 -13.88 5.55 28.20
C LEU A 16 -13.72 6.59 27.08
N LYS A 17 -13.95 7.88 27.37
CA LYS A 17 -13.74 8.98 26.42
C LYS A 17 -12.26 9.17 26.12
N ILE A 18 -11.41 9.10 27.15
CA ILE A 18 -9.95 9.22 27.02
C ILE A 18 -9.42 8.02 26.24
N GLU A 19 -9.78 6.78 26.60
CA GLU A 19 -9.39 5.58 25.85
C GLU A 19 -9.92 5.56 24.41
N ALA A 20 -11.16 6.03 24.18
CA ALA A 20 -11.72 6.13 22.84
C ALA A 20 -10.99 7.19 22.00
N THR A 21 -10.59 8.31 22.60
CA THR A 21 -9.81 9.37 21.94
C THR A 21 -8.38 8.91 21.67
N GLU A 22 -7.79 8.15 22.58
CA GLU A 22 -6.43 7.64 22.46
C GLU A 22 -6.35 6.51 21.43
N LYS A 23 -7.27 5.54 21.44
CA LYS A 23 -7.36 4.50 20.38
C LYS A 23 -7.71 5.08 19.02
N SER A 24 -8.59 6.07 18.96
CA SER A 24 -8.91 6.81 17.73
C SER A 24 -7.68 7.54 17.19
N SER A 25 -6.92 8.23 18.06
CA SER A 25 -5.74 9.00 17.66
C SER A 25 -4.55 8.12 17.31
N LEU A 26 -4.35 6.98 17.99
CA LEU A 26 -3.33 6.00 17.63
C LEU A 26 -3.67 5.28 16.32
N SER A 27 -4.94 4.94 16.11
CA SER A 27 -5.39 4.32 14.85
C SER A 27 -5.31 5.31 13.69
N ALA A 28 -5.73 6.57 13.89
CA ALA A 28 -5.60 7.63 12.90
C ALA A 28 -4.13 7.97 12.61
N GLY A 29 -3.27 7.96 13.64
CA GLY A 29 -1.83 8.14 13.51
C GLY A 29 -1.16 7.00 12.73
N LEU A 30 -1.53 5.74 13.02
CA LEU A 30 -1.05 4.57 12.27
C LEU A 30 -1.53 4.58 10.82
N ILE A 31 -2.80 4.92 10.56
CA ILE A 31 -3.34 5.06 9.20
C ILE A 31 -2.61 6.18 8.45
N THR A 32 -2.42 7.33 9.09
CA THR A 32 -1.70 8.47 8.50
C THR A 32 -0.25 8.11 8.21
N TYR A 33 0.45 7.44 9.13
CA TYR A 33 1.81 6.95 8.94
C TYR A 33 1.89 5.93 7.80
N PHE A 34 0.93 5.00 7.72
CA PHE A 34 0.87 4.01 6.66
C PHE A 34 0.66 4.67 5.29
N ILE A 35 -0.26 5.64 5.20
CA ILE A 35 -0.48 6.43 3.99
C ILE A 35 0.79 7.20 3.61
N LEU A 36 1.45 7.83 4.58
CA LEU A 36 2.67 8.61 4.34
C LEU A 36 3.80 7.74 3.77
N ILE A 37 3.99 6.54 4.34
CA ILE A 37 4.93 5.54 3.81
C ILE A 37 4.53 5.10 2.41
N LEU A 38 3.26 4.77 2.20
CA LEU A 38 2.77 4.27 0.92
C LEU A 38 2.95 5.31 -0.19
N VAL A 39 2.63 6.57 0.08
CA VAL A 39 2.88 7.70 -0.81
C VAL A 39 4.37 7.90 -1.06
N SER A 40 5.19 7.94 -0.01
CA SER A 40 6.64 8.12 -0.13
C SER A 40 7.30 7.01 -0.94
N PHE A 41 6.88 5.76 -0.70
CA PHE A 41 7.37 4.58 -1.40
C PHE A 41 6.95 4.58 -2.87
N THR A 42 5.71 4.99 -3.15
CA THR A 42 5.24 5.18 -4.53
C THR A 42 6.08 6.22 -5.26
N PHE A 43 6.35 7.35 -4.62
CA PHE A 43 7.19 8.41 -5.17
C PHE A 43 8.62 7.92 -5.45
N PHE A 44 9.18 7.15 -4.51
CA PHE A 44 10.50 6.54 -4.67
C PHE A 44 10.55 5.59 -5.88
N ILE A 45 9.55 4.71 -6.05
CA ILE A 45 9.49 3.77 -7.19
C ILE A 45 9.40 4.52 -8.52
N VAL A 46 8.61 5.58 -8.58
CA VAL A 46 8.48 6.40 -9.79
C VAL A 46 9.82 7.03 -10.14
N LEU A 47 10.46 7.73 -9.19
CA LEU A 47 11.77 8.35 -9.41
C LEU A 47 12.85 7.31 -9.76
N PHE A 48 12.81 6.14 -9.14
CA PHE A 48 13.73 5.05 -9.45
C PHE A 48 13.57 4.56 -10.90
N ASN A 49 12.33 4.46 -11.41
CA ASN A 49 12.07 4.14 -12.81
C ASN A 49 12.59 5.21 -13.78
N PHE A 50 12.37 6.49 -13.46
CA PHE A 50 12.94 7.59 -14.23
C PHE A 50 14.47 7.55 -14.22
N GLY A 51 15.08 7.26 -13.08
CA GLY A 51 16.54 7.09 -12.93
C GLY A 51 17.08 5.92 -13.75
N LEU A 52 16.41 4.77 -13.75
CA LEU A 52 16.76 3.62 -14.59
C LEU A 52 16.66 3.96 -16.08
N ALA A 53 15.56 4.56 -16.51
CA ALA A 53 15.39 4.99 -17.90
C ALA A 53 16.48 5.97 -18.32
N TYR A 54 16.84 6.92 -17.45
CA TYR A 54 17.90 7.88 -17.70
C TYR A 54 19.28 7.23 -17.75
N LEU A 55 19.59 6.29 -16.86
CA LEU A 55 20.87 5.57 -16.83
C LEU A 55 21.06 4.70 -18.08
N ILE A 56 20.02 3.97 -18.48
CA ILE A 56 20.00 3.20 -19.74
C ILE A 56 20.15 4.17 -20.92
N GLY A 57 19.40 5.26 -20.94
CA GLY A 57 19.47 6.27 -21.99
C GLY A 57 20.86 6.90 -22.13
N ARG A 58 21.53 7.18 -21.00
CA ARG A 58 22.91 7.71 -20.99
C ARG A 58 23.92 6.68 -21.50
N ALA A 59 23.77 5.40 -21.14
CA ALA A 59 24.62 4.33 -21.67
C ALA A 59 24.47 4.18 -23.20
N LEU A 60 23.27 4.44 -23.73
CA LEU A 60 22.99 4.44 -25.16
C LEU A 60 23.30 5.78 -25.86
N ASN A 61 23.94 6.74 -25.18
CA ASN A 61 24.21 8.12 -25.64
C ASN A 61 22.96 8.90 -26.09
N ASN A 62 21.76 8.42 -25.78
CA ASN A 62 20.52 9.08 -26.13
C ASN A 62 19.41 8.69 -25.16
N THR A 63 19.01 9.68 -24.35
CA THR A 63 18.01 9.54 -23.28
C THR A 63 16.67 9.02 -23.79
N SER A 64 16.26 9.36 -25.02
CA SER A 64 14.99 8.94 -25.61
C SER A 64 14.90 7.43 -25.79
N TYR A 65 16.00 6.77 -26.14
CA TYR A 65 16.02 5.30 -26.25
C TYR A 65 15.87 4.62 -24.89
N GLY A 66 16.40 5.23 -23.82
CA GLY A 66 16.23 4.71 -22.46
C GLY A 66 14.76 4.62 -22.04
N PHE A 67 13.99 5.67 -22.30
CA PHE A 67 12.54 5.66 -22.07
C PHE A 67 11.80 4.67 -22.98
N LEU A 68 12.17 4.59 -24.26
CA LEU A 68 11.56 3.63 -25.19
C LEU A 68 11.79 2.17 -24.80
N ILE A 69 12.98 1.82 -24.32
CA ILE A 69 13.29 0.46 -23.86
C ILE A 69 12.47 0.11 -22.62
N VAL A 70 12.40 1.03 -21.65
CA VAL A 70 11.60 0.81 -20.43
C VAL A 70 10.11 0.70 -20.78
N ALA A 71 9.59 1.56 -21.66
CA ALA A 71 8.22 1.47 -22.15
C ALA A 71 7.94 0.15 -22.89
N GLY A 72 8.84 -0.28 -23.77
CA GLY A 72 8.74 -1.56 -24.48
C GLY A 72 8.78 -2.77 -23.53
N PHE A 73 9.60 -2.72 -22.48
CA PHE A 73 9.63 -3.72 -21.44
C PHE A 73 8.29 -3.82 -20.68
N TYR A 74 7.72 -2.68 -20.28
CA TYR A 74 6.39 -2.65 -19.67
C TYR A 74 5.29 -3.15 -20.60
N PHE A 75 5.37 -2.84 -21.89
CA PHE A 75 4.45 -3.33 -22.89
C PHE A 75 4.54 -4.86 -23.08
N LEU A 76 5.77 -5.42 -23.09
CA LEU A 76 5.98 -6.86 -23.13
C LEU A 76 5.39 -7.56 -21.91
N ILE A 77 5.59 -7.01 -20.71
CA ILE A 77 4.96 -7.55 -19.49
C ILE A 77 3.43 -7.53 -19.64
N MET A 78 2.86 -6.42 -20.10
CA MET A 78 1.42 -6.31 -20.32
C MET A 78 0.91 -7.37 -21.31
N ALA A 79 1.61 -7.57 -22.42
CA ALA A 79 1.27 -8.60 -23.41
C ALA A 79 1.34 -10.01 -22.81
N LEU A 80 2.37 -10.32 -22.03
CA LEU A 80 2.50 -11.60 -21.34
C LEU A 80 1.34 -11.81 -20.35
N VAL A 81 1.00 -10.81 -19.55
CA VAL A 81 -0.13 -10.90 -18.60
C VAL A 81 -1.44 -11.20 -19.32
N VAL A 82 -1.69 -10.57 -20.47
CA VAL A 82 -2.91 -10.81 -21.26
C VAL A 82 -2.93 -12.22 -21.85
N LEU A 83 -1.79 -12.72 -22.35
CA LEU A 83 -1.67 -14.09 -22.87
C LEU A 83 -1.86 -15.14 -21.77
N PHE A 84 -1.26 -14.91 -20.60
CA PHE A 84 -1.34 -15.82 -19.46
C PHE A 84 -2.56 -15.57 -18.56
N LYS A 85 -3.52 -14.72 -18.97
CA LYS A 85 -4.68 -14.35 -18.13
C LYS A 85 -5.39 -15.55 -17.53
N LYS A 86 -5.62 -16.61 -18.31
CA LYS A 86 -6.30 -17.83 -17.86
C LYS A 86 -5.48 -18.57 -16.80
N LYS A 87 -4.16 -18.62 -16.97
CA LYS A 87 -3.25 -19.28 -16.04
C LYS A 87 -3.14 -18.52 -14.73
N ILE A 88 -3.07 -17.19 -14.79
CA ILE A 88 -3.02 -16.30 -13.62
C ILE A 88 -4.33 -16.41 -12.83
N VAL A 89 -5.49 -16.33 -13.49
CA VAL A 89 -6.80 -16.42 -12.82
C VAL A 89 -6.96 -17.78 -12.13
N ASN A 90 -6.62 -18.88 -12.80
CA ASN A 90 -6.71 -20.21 -12.19
C ASN A 90 -5.73 -20.36 -11.01
N PHE A 91 -4.50 -19.84 -11.13
CA PHE A 91 -3.53 -19.89 -10.03
C PHE A 91 -3.99 -19.11 -8.79
N VAL A 92 -4.56 -17.92 -8.99
CA VAL A 92 -5.12 -17.12 -7.88
C VAL A 92 -6.32 -17.83 -7.26
N ALA A 93 -7.22 -18.41 -8.08
CA ALA A 93 -8.37 -19.16 -7.60
C ALA A 93 -7.94 -20.39 -6.76
N ASP A 94 -6.96 -21.16 -7.23
CA ASP A 94 -6.45 -22.33 -6.52
C ASP A 94 -5.80 -21.96 -5.18
N GLN A 95 -5.10 -20.81 -5.11
CA GLN A 95 -4.53 -20.30 -3.86
C GLN A 95 -5.62 -19.89 -2.86
N VAL A 96 -6.68 -19.22 -3.32
CA VAL A 96 -7.81 -18.85 -2.47
C VAL A 96 -8.54 -20.10 -1.95
N ILE A 97 -8.75 -21.11 -2.81
CA ILE A 97 -9.36 -22.38 -2.41
C ILE A 97 -8.49 -23.10 -1.38
N LYS A 98 -7.17 -23.14 -1.56
CA LYS A 98 -6.24 -23.70 -0.56
C LYS A 98 -6.29 -22.96 0.78
N PHE A 99 -6.39 -21.63 0.75
CA PHE A 99 -6.44 -20.82 1.97
C PHE A 99 -7.77 -20.97 2.72
N LEU A 100 -8.87 -21.26 2.02
CA LEU A 100 -10.19 -21.49 2.62
C LEU A 100 -10.41 -22.92 3.11
N ASN A 101 -9.69 -23.90 2.54
CA ASN A 101 -9.77 -25.31 2.93
C ASN A 101 -8.67 -25.70 3.96
N GLN A 102 -8.04 -24.70 4.57
CA GLN A 102 -7.03 -24.82 5.62
C GLN A 102 -7.56 -24.17 6.90
#